data_AF-A0A847GLF2-F1
#
_entry.id   AF-A0A847GLF2-F1
#
_cell.length_a   1.000
_cell.length_b   1.000
_cell.length_c   1.000
_cell.angle_alpha   90.00
_cell.angle_beta   90.00
_cell.angle_gamma   90.00
#
_symmetry.space_group_name_H-M   'P 1'
#
loop_
_entity.id
_entity.type
_entity.pdbx_description
1 polymer ?
#
loop_
_entity_poly.entity_id
_entity_poly.type
_entity_poly.pdbx_seq_one_letter_code
_entity_poly.pdbx_strand_id
1 'polypeptide(L)'
;MVDALTIKLTSRERELILKYGYPFEDIERQLRDSSNRQGRVEVRDTAYWWEQVAGNLSISINEDVEDQDLLEELDELCHTIESHLERHNARARRNPNA
;
A
#
# COMPACT_ATOMS: atom_id res chain seq x y z
N MET A 1 -10.98 -10.00 -16.30
CA MET A 1 -9.59 -9.87 -15.82
C MET A 1 -9.67 -8.93 -14.63
N VAL A 2 -9.25 -9.34 -13.43
CA VAL A 2 -9.42 -8.46 -12.24
C VAL A 2 -8.44 -7.30 -12.39
N ASP A 3 -8.95 -6.07 -12.37
CA ASP A 3 -8.15 -4.86 -12.52
C ASP A 3 -7.20 -4.75 -11.33
N ALA A 4 -5.91 -4.96 -11.58
CA ALA A 4 -4.89 -5.15 -10.56
C ALA A 4 -3.97 -3.94 -10.52
N LEU A 5 -3.83 -3.37 -9.33
CA LEU A 5 -2.90 -2.30 -9.03
C LEU A 5 -1.56 -2.88 -8.59
N THR A 6 -0.49 -2.38 -9.19
CA THR A 6 0.89 -2.70 -8.82
C THR A 6 1.57 -1.47 -8.24
N ILE A 7 2.15 -1.59 -7.05
CA ILE A 7 2.88 -0.53 -6.35
C ILE A 7 4.32 -0.97 -6.12
N LYS A 8 5.28 -0.07 -6.35
CA LYS A 8 6.71 -0.30 -6.13
C LYS A 8 7.12 0.22 -4.77
N LEU A 9 7.50 -0.67 -3.88
CA LEU A 9 7.79 -0.37 -2.48
C LEU A 9 9.25 -0.66 -2.14
N THR A 10 9.90 0.27 -1.44
CA THR A 10 11.20 0.12 -0.79
C THR A 10 11.15 -0.90 0.35
N SER A 11 12.29 -1.30 0.90
CA SER A 11 12.33 -2.15 2.10
C SER A 11 11.60 -1.51 3.28
N ARG A 12 11.82 -0.22 3.53
CA ARG A 12 11.20 0.50 4.64
C ARG A 12 9.67 0.56 4.52
N GLU A 13 9.16 0.93 3.35
CA GLU A 13 7.70 0.99 3.12
C GLU A 13 7.05 -0.39 3.30
N ARG A 14 7.72 -1.47 2.86
CA ARG A 14 7.20 -2.84 3.04
C ARG A 14 7.12 -3.23 4.52
N GLU A 15 8.11 -2.87 5.32
CA GLU A 15 8.09 -3.09 6.76
C GLU A 15 6.98 -2.29 7.44
N LEU A 16 6.80 -1.02 7.07
CA LEU A 16 5.74 -0.17 7.59
C LEU A 16 4.35 -0.73 7.26
N ILE A 17 4.12 -1.18 6.02
CA ILE A 17 2.85 -1.82 5.66
C ILE A 17 2.62 -3.10 6.46
N LEU A 18 3.62 -3.96 6.62
CA LEU A 18 3.48 -5.18 7.43
C LEU A 18 3.14 -4.90 8.89
N LYS A 19 3.61 -3.77 9.43
CA LYS A 19 3.44 -3.43 10.84
C LYS A 19 2.17 -2.63 11.13
N TYR A 20 1.80 -1.71 10.25
CA TYR A 20 0.74 -0.72 10.48
C TYR A 20 -0.40 -0.79 9.45
N GLY A 21 -0.16 -1.37 8.28
CA GLY A 21 -1.17 -1.49 7.22
C GLY A 21 -2.05 -2.74 7.33
N TYR A 22 -1.71 -3.67 8.23
CA TYR A 22 -2.40 -4.95 8.43
C TYR A 22 -2.90 -5.59 7.12
N PRO A 23 -1.98 -5.85 6.15
CA PRO A 23 -2.35 -6.31 4.82
C PRO A 23 -2.99 -7.70 4.87
N PHE A 24 -3.92 -7.96 3.95
CA PHE A 24 -4.52 -9.27 3.77
C PHE A 24 -3.58 -10.26 3.05
N GLU A 25 -3.90 -11.56 3.12
CA GLU A 25 -3.00 -12.69 2.82
C GLU A 25 -2.11 -12.52 1.58
N ASP A 26 -2.64 -12.05 0.45
CA ASP A 26 -1.87 -11.96 -0.80
C ASP A 26 -0.83 -10.83 -0.81
N ILE A 27 -1.20 -9.64 -0.31
CA ILE A 27 -0.26 -8.52 -0.11
C ILE A 27 0.75 -8.92 0.97
N GLU A 28 0.28 -9.45 2.09
CA GLU A 28 1.15 -9.86 3.21
C GLU A 28 2.20 -10.88 2.76
N ARG A 29 1.77 -11.92 2.02
CA ARG A 29 2.69 -12.94 1.48
C ARG A 29 3.75 -12.32 0.59
N GLN A 30 3.39 -11.44 -0.35
CA GLN A 30 4.35 -10.77 -1.24
C GLN A 30 5.35 -9.90 -0.47
N LEU A 31 4.88 -9.19 0.56
CA LEU A 31 5.74 -8.39 1.43
C LEU A 31 6.71 -9.26 2.22
N ARG A 32 6.23 -10.36 2.81
CA ARG A 32 7.08 -11.30 3.58
C ARG A 32 8.09 -12.02 2.69
N ASP A 33 7.68 -12.49 1.51
CA ASP A 33 8.56 -13.16 0.54
C ASP A 33 9.66 -12.23 0.01
N SER A 34 9.43 -10.92 0.09
CA SER A 34 10.36 -9.91 -0.38
C SER A 34 11.15 -9.24 0.75
N SER A 35 10.94 -9.61 2.01
CA SER A 35 11.59 -9.02 3.20
C SER A 35 13.12 -8.89 3.09
N ASN A 36 13.79 -9.89 2.53
CA ASN A 36 15.25 -9.90 2.36
C ASN A 36 15.75 -9.25 1.05
N ARG A 37 14.85 -8.80 0.17
CA ARG A 37 15.23 -8.17 -1.10
C ARG A 37 15.58 -6.71 -0.88
N GLN A 38 16.72 -6.27 -1.40
CA GLN A 38 17.09 -4.86 -1.41
C GLN A 38 16.41 -4.11 -2.56
N GLY A 39 16.24 -2.80 -2.40
CA GLY A 39 15.67 -1.91 -3.42
C GLY A 39 14.14 -1.92 -3.44
N ARG A 40 13.57 -1.51 -4.58
CA ARG A 40 12.12 -1.43 -4.78
C ARG A 40 11.58 -2.74 -5.34
N VAL A 41 10.53 -3.26 -4.72
CA VAL A 41 9.83 -4.49 -5.15
C VAL A 41 8.39 -4.15 -5.51
N GLU A 42 7.92 -4.75 -6.60
CA GLU A 42 6.53 -4.65 -7.03
C GLU A 42 5.65 -5.59 -6.19
N VAL A 43 4.60 -5.03 -5.60
CA VAL A 43 3.52 -5.77 -4.94
C VAL A 43 2.25 -5.52 -5.74
N ARG A 44 1.55 -6.59 -6.08
CA ARG A 44 0.38 -6.56 -6.97
C ARG A 44 -0.82 -7.17 -6.30
N ASP A 45 -1.91 -6.43 -6.30
CA ASP A 45 -3.22 -6.91 -5.87
C ASP A 45 -4.34 -6.03 -6.44
N THR A 46 -5.60 -6.35 -6.16
CA THR A 46 -6.75 -5.52 -6.51
C THR A 46 -6.68 -4.16 -5.81
N ALA A 47 -7.28 -3.13 -6.43
CA ALA A 47 -7.40 -1.81 -5.82
C ALA A 47 -8.10 -1.87 -4.45
N TYR A 48 -9.10 -2.75 -4.30
CA TYR A 48 -9.82 -2.94 -3.03
C TYR A 48 -8.90 -3.28 -1.86
N TRP A 49 -7.95 -4.22 -2.05
CA TRP A 49 -7.04 -4.58 -0.96
C TRP A 49 -6.02 -3.48 -0.64
N TRP A 50 -5.61 -2.71 -1.65
CA TRP A 50 -4.80 -1.50 -1.42
C TRP A 50 -5.57 -0.40 -0.68
N GLU A 51 -6.87 -0.24 -0.95
CA GLU A 51 -7.74 0.68 -0.19
C GLU A 51 -7.84 0.26 1.28
N GLN A 52 -7.92 -1.06 1.57
CA GLN A 52 -7.90 -1.54 2.96
C GLN A 52 -6.57 -1.23 3.65
N VAL A 53 -5.44 -1.42 2.97
CA VAL A 53 -4.11 -1.07 3.51
C VAL A 53 -4.01 0.42 3.83
N ALA A 54 -4.44 1.30 2.92
CA ALA A 54 -4.44 2.75 3.15
C ALA A 54 -5.33 3.15 4.34
N GLY A 55 -6.52 2.53 4.45
CA GLY A 55 -7.42 2.73 5.58
C GLY A 55 -6.79 2.32 6.91
N ASN A 56 -6.15 1.16 6.97
CA ASN A 56 -5.48 0.68 8.17
C ASN A 56 -4.28 1.56 8.56
N LEU A 57 -3.47 2.00 7.57
CA LEU A 57 -2.38 2.95 7.83
C LEU A 57 -2.91 4.25 8.44
N SER A 58 -4.00 4.79 7.88
CA SER A 58 -4.66 5.99 8.43
C SER A 58 -5.14 5.80 9.87
N ILE A 59 -5.65 4.61 10.22
CA ILE A 59 -6.03 4.30 11.60
C ILE A 59 -4.80 4.30 12.51
N SER A 60 -3.74 3.58 12.14
CA SER A 60 -2.52 3.53 12.96
C SER A 60 -1.83 4.89 13.12
N ILE A 61 -1.84 5.74 12.09
CA ILE A 61 -1.36 7.13 12.18
C ILE A 61 -2.13 7.90 13.27
N ASN A 62 -3.45 7.70 13.36
CA ASN A 62 -4.29 8.44 14.30
C ASN A 62 -4.32 7.85 15.72
N GLU A 63 -4.15 6.53 15.86
CA GLU A 63 -4.44 5.82 17.12
C GLU A 63 -3.21 5.17 17.78
N ASP A 64 -2.18 4.78 17.02
CA ASP A 64 -1.11 3.89 17.51
C ASP A 64 0.29 4.54 17.52
N VAL A 65 0.48 5.68 16.86
CA VAL A 65 1.80 6.28 16.64
C VAL A 65 1.90 7.66 17.29
N GLU A 66 2.83 7.79 18.24
CA GLU A 66 3.13 9.06 18.93
C GLU A 66 4.44 9.72 18.43
N ASP A 67 5.27 8.95 17.71
CA ASP A 67 6.56 9.41 17.19
C ASP A 67 6.34 10.23 15.92
N GLN A 68 6.78 11.50 15.93
CA GLN A 68 6.52 12.44 14.83
C GLN A 68 7.21 12.08 13.53
N ASP A 69 8.44 11.55 13.58
CA ASP A 69 9.18 11.17 12.38
C ASP A 69 8.50 9.96 11.72
N LEU A 70 8.04 9.01 12.53
CA LEU A 70 7.28 7.86 12.06
C LEU A 70 5.91 8.25 11.51
N LEU A 71 5.23 9.24 12.09
CA LEU A 71 3.97 9.78 11.55
C LEU A 71 4.18 10.35 10.16
N GLU A 72 5.24 11.13 9.94
CA GLU A 72 5.56 11.69 8.62
C GLU A 72 5.85 10.58 7.60
N GLU A 73 6.65 9.57 7.97
CA GLU A 73 6.92 8.42 7.11
C GLU A 73 5.63 7.66 6.72
N LEU A 74 4.71 7.46 7.67
CA LEU A 74 3.46 6.75 7.43
C LEU A 74 2.47 7.58 6.59
N ASP A 75 2.42 8.89 6.81
CA ASP A 75 1.59 9.81 6.03
C ASP A 75 2.05 9.86 4.56
N GLU A 76 3.37 9.98 4.32
CA GLU A 76 3.94 9.94 2.97
C GLU A 76 3.63 8.62 2.25
N LEU A 77 3.73 7.49 2.97
CA LEU A 77 3.40 6.18 2.45
C LEU A 77 1.91 6.06 2.12
N CYS A 78 1.04 6.50 3.02
CA CYS A 78 -0.41 6.49 2.80
C CYS A 78 -0.77 7.32 1.55
N HIS A 79 -0.24 8.54 1.45
CA HIS A 79 -0.44 9.41 0.30
C HIS A 79 0.06 8.80 -1.01
N THR A 80 1.17 8.07 -0.97
CA THR A 80 1.69 7.33 -2.13
C THR A 80 0.70 6.27 -2.59
N ILE A 81 0.16 5.45 -1.67
CA ILE A 81 -0.82 4.40 -1.99
C ILE A 81 -2.10 5.01 -2.56
N GLU A 82 -2.63 6.05 -1.92
CA GLU A 82 -3.83 6.77 -2.39
C GLU A 82 -3.63 7.36 -3.78
N SER A 83 -2.49 8.00 -4.05
CA SER A 83 -2.14 8.52 -5.37
C SER A 83 -2.13 7.43 -6.46
N HIS A 84 -1.72 6.21 -6.11
CA HIS A 84 -1.76 5.06 -7.00
C HIS A 84 -3.19 4.59 -7.26
N LEU A 85 -4.02 4.53 -6.21
CA LEU A 85 -5.45 4.19 -6.28
C LEU A 85 -6.24 5.18 -7.12
N GLU A 86 -6.05 6.49 -6.92
CA GLU A 86 -6.74 7.53 -7.70
C GLU A 86 -6.44 7.41 -9.19
N ARG A 87 -5.16 7.21 -9.55
CA ARG A 87 -4.74 7.04 -10.95
C ARG A 87 -5.32 5.76 -11.55
N HIS A 88 -5.38 4.68 -10.77
CA HIS A 88 -5.99 3.42 -11.18
C HIS A 88 -7.50 3.59 -11.44
N ASN A 89 -8.22 4.16 -10.48
CA ASN A 89 -9.65 4.40 -10.56
C ASN A 89 -10.02 5.38 -11.68
N ALA A 90 -9.19 6.41 -11.92
CA ALA A 90 -9.37 7.32 -13.04
C ALA A 90 -9.23 6.62 -14.41
N ARG A 91 -8.35 5.62 -14.52
CA ARG A 91 -8.19 4.81 -15.74
C ARG A 91 -9.37 3.87 -15.95
N ALA A 92 -9.81 3.17 -14.90
CA ALA A 92 -10.96 2.29 -14.95
C ALA A 92 -12.23 3.06 -15.39
N ARG A 93 -12.46 4.27 -14.85
CA ARG A 93 -13.58 5.14 -15.23
C ARG A 93 -13.51 5.62 -16.69
N ARG A 94 -12.30 5.80 -17.23
CA ARG A 94 -12.10 6.24 -18.62
C ARG A 94 -12.27 5.10 -19.63
N ASN A 95 -12.19 3.85 -19.20
CA ASN A 95 -12.24 2.70 -20.10
C ASN A 95 -13.21 1.61 -19.59
N PRO A 96 -14.53 1.87 -19.60
CA PRO A 96 -15.53 0.98 -19.01
C PRO A 96 -15.76 -0.36 -19.77
N ASN A 97 -15.03 -0.62 -20.87
CA ASN A 97 -15.24 -1.76 -21.78
C ASN A 97 -13.99 -2.63 -22.00
N ALA A 98 -12.98 -2.59 -21.12
CA ALA A 98 -11.77 -3.43 -21.22
C ALA A 98 -11.92 -4.78 -20.52
#